data_AF-A0A7W0VC24-F1
#
_entry.id   AF-A0A7W0VC24-F1
#
_cell.length_a   1.000
_cell.length_b   1.000
_cell.length_c   1.000
_cell.angle_alpha   90.00
_cell.angle_beta   90.00
_cell.angle_gamma   90.00
#
_symmetry.space_group_name_H-M   'P 1'
#
loop_
_entity.id
_entity.type
_entity.pdbx_description
1 polymer ?
#
loop_
_entity_poly.entity_id
_entity_poly.type
_entity_poly.pdbx_seq_one_letter_code
_entity_poly.pdbx_strand_id
1 'polypeptide(L)'
;MSSSGSPDLATADVVSPRRRSLGLELALVIVISLLVLVPGISRYSLVDPWETHYGEVARMMLQNNDWVHTEWPQDGEGFRSKPVLQFWLMAAGMRAVGIGADGGYSGEMADSPMVMVGIRLPFILCAIAGLTLMWWMLARLISRRMAWLGLLVVGSTPIFCMIARNAMPDMPMVACTIGALSLFMMAVEDGERSIAPLWHMTKRRIPFDARHVMFAIAGGFVGIQAIYYAFYFIEAPQLAVRGMIPNPAIWLPLLMALLFGGLHRDGWLILRIVPVLIGGVIAAIVNEPLGSRQPGQSMWR
;
A
#
# COMPACT_ATOMS: atom_id res chain seq x y z
N MET A 1 10.38 -50.83 61.84
CA MET A 1 11.09 -49.82 61.01
C MET A 1 11.43 -50.45 59.66
N SER A 2 10.68 -50.11 58.61
CA SER A 2 11.15 -49.76 57.26
C SER A 2 9.95 -49.91 56.30
N SER A 3 9.35 -48.78 55.94
CA SER A 3 8.26 -48.69 54.97
C SER A 3 8.78 -48.96 53.56
N SER A 4 8.12 -49.88 52.87
CA SER A 4 8.28 -50.20 51.45
C SER A 4 7.90 -49.03 50.54
N GLY A 5 8.60 -48.94 49.41
CA GLY A 5 8.62 -47.77 48.53
C GLY A 5 7.34 -47.50 47.75
N SER A 6 7.10 -46.21 47.51
CA SER A 6 6.21 -45.68 46.49
C SER A 6 6.99 -45.50 45.18
N PRO A 7 6.48 -45.94 44.02
CA PRO A 7 7.15 -45.72 42.74
C PRO A 7 7.06 -44.25 42.34
N ASP A 8 8.19 -43.71 41.87
CA ASP A 8 8.30 -42.40 41.23
C ASP A 8 7.25 -42.28 40.12
N LEU A 9 6.26 -41.41 40.34
CA LEU A 9 5.39 -40.92 39.30
C LEU A 9 6.25 -40.08 38.36
N ALA A 10 6.71 -40.72 37.28
CA ALA A 10 7.34 -40.06 36.16
C ALA A 10 6.51 -38.83 35.78
N THR A 11 7.06 -37.64 36.03
CA THR A 11 6.54 -36.38 35.55
C THR A 11 6.51 -36.48 34.03
N ALA A 12 5.31 -36.71 33.47
CA ALA A 12 5.10 -36.59 32.04
C ALA A 12 5.51 -35.16 31.66
N ASP A 13 6.63 -35.04 30.94
CA ASP A 13 7.02 -33.79 30.31
C ASP A 13 5.82 -33.33 29.48
N VAL A 14 5.12 -32.30 29.96
CA VAL A 14 4.07 -31.64 29.20
C VAL A 14 4.77 -31.06 27.99
N VAL A 15 4.70 -31.77 26.87
CA VAL A 15 5.20 -31.31 25.57
C VAL A 15 4.44 -30.04 25.27
N SER A 16 5.05 -28.90 25.57
CA SER A 16 4.48 -27.60 25.24
C SER A 16 4.16 -27.60 23.74
N PRO A 17 2.95 -27.18 23.33
CA PRO A 17 2.60 -27.16 21.92
C PRO A 17 3.67 -26.35 21.18
N ARG A 18 4.35 -26.96 20.20
CA ARG A 18 5.33 -26.25 19.39
C ARG A 18 4.64 -25.01 18.83
N ARG A 19 5.01 -23.83 19.30
CA ARG A 19 4.50 -22.56 18.74
C ARG A 19 4.87 -22.57 17.27
N ARG A 20 3.86 -22.54 16.39
CA ARG A 20 4.08 -22.48 14.94
C ARG A 20 4.97 -21.27 14.62
N SER A 21 5.86 -21.42 13.65
CA SER A 21 6.71 -20.31 13.25
C SER A 21 5.85 -19.18 12.67
N LEU A 22 6.16 -17.93 13.00
CA LEU A 22 5.48 -16.75 12.45
C LEU A 22 5.44 -16.80 10.93
N GLY A 23 6.54 -17.22 10.29
CA GLY A 23 6.64 -17.35 8.84
C GLY A 23 5.66 -18.37 8.26
N LEU A 24 5.51 -19.54 8.89
CA LEU A 24 4.52 -20.54 8.45
C LEU A 24 3.09 -20.00 8.57
N GLU A 25 2.78 -19.31 9.65
CA GLU A 25 1.45 -18.72 9.81
C GLU A 25 1.17 -17.62 8.79
N LEU A 26 2.14 -16.74 8.48
CA LEU A 26 2.00 -15.75 7.41
C LEU A 26 1.77 -16.42 6.04
N ALA A 27 2.52 -17.49 5.74
CA ALA A 27 2.29 -18.26 4.52
C ALA A 27 0.88 -18.87 4.48
N LEU A 28 0.39 -19.38 5.61
CA LEU A 28 -0.99 -19.88 5.72
C LEU A 28 -2.03 -18.79 5.51
N VAL A 29 -1.83 -17.57 6.02
CA VAL A 29 -2.73 -16.43 5.76
C VAL A 29 -2.85 -16.20 4.26
N ILE A 30 -1.72 -16.10 3.56
CA ILE A 30 -1.68 -15.87 2.12
C ILE A 30 -2.38 -17.00 1.36
N VAL A 31 -2.06 -18.26 1.68
CA VAL A 31 -2.67 -19.43 1.04
C VAL A 31 -4.17 -19.49 1.27
N ILE A 32 -4.64 -19.28 2.50
CA ILE A 32 -6.07 -19.28 2.83
C ILE A 32 -6.79 -18.15 2.08
N SER A 33 -6.24 -16.93 2.08
CA SER A 33 -6.85 -15.82 1.35
C SER A 33 -6.87 -16.06 -0.16
N LEU A 34 -5.84 -16.67 -0.74
CA LEU A 34 -5.86 -17.11 -2.15
C LEU A 34 -6.98 -18.13 -2.40
N LEU A 35 -7.11 -19.14 -1.55
CA LEU A 35 -8.15 -20.17 -1.68
C LEU A 35 -9.57 -19.62 -1.52
N VAL A 36 -9.76 -18.51 -0.80
CA VAL A 36 -11.06 -17.85 -0.68
C VAL A 36 -11.35 -16.94 -1.87
N LEU A 37 -10.36 -16.14 -2.32
CA LEU A 37 -10.61 -15.04 -3.25
C LEU A 37 -10.41 -15.42 -4.72
N VAL A 38 -9.50 -16.33 -5.04
CA VAL A 38 -9.13 -16.67 -6.44
C VAL A 38 -10.13 -17.61 -7.12
N PRO A 39 -10.70 -18.65 -6.46
CA PRO A 39 -11.59 -19.57 -7.17
C PRO A 39 -12.76 -18.86 -7.85
N GLY A 40 -12.98 -19.18 -9.12
CA GLY A 40 -14.13 -18.69 -9.89
C GLY A 40 -14.02 -17.28 -10.47
N ILE A 41 -12.90 -16.56 -10.29
CA ILE A 41 -12.72 -15.18 -10.80
C ILE A 41 -12.80 -15.07 -12.33
N SER A 42 -12.59 -16.19 -13.05
CA SER A 42 -12.67 -16.28 -14.50
C SER A 42 -14.01 -16.83 -15.02
N ARG A 43 -14.94 -17.21 -14.12
CA ARG A 43 -16.21 -17.88 -14.50
C ARG A 43 -17.33 -16.90 -14.86
N TYR A 44 -17.13 -15.61 -14.59
CA TYR A 44 -18.09 -14.57 -14.88
C TYR A 44 -17.38 -13.41 -15.56
N SER A 45 -18.06 -12.81 -16.54
CA SER A 45 -17.52 -11.68 -17.28
C SER A 45 -17.36 -10.44 -16.37
N LEU A 46 -16.85 -9.35 -16.92
CA LEU A 46 -16.86 -8.05 -16.27
C LEU A 46 -18.32 -7.64 -16.05
N VAL A 47 -18.76 -7.63 -14.79
CA VAL A 47 -20.20 -7.58 -14.43
C VAL A 47 -20.71 -6.14 -14.39
N ASP A 48 -19.82 -5.23 -14.05
CA ASP A 48 -20.13 -3.85 -13.72
C ASP A 48 -19.50 -2.90 -14.76
N PRO A 49 -20.18 -1.78 -15.11
CA PRO A 49 -19.67 -0.84 -16.11
C PRO A 49 -18.28 -0.28 -15.79
N TRP A 50 -17.88 -0.30 -14.52
CA TRP A 50 -16.58 0.22 -14.10
C TRP A 50 -15.44 -0.72 -14.45
N GLU A 51 -15.62 -2.05 -14.36
CA GLU A 51 -14.53 -2.98 -14.71
C GLU A 51 -14.16 -2.90 -16.20
N THR A 52 -15.15 -2.78 -17.08
CA THR A 52 -14.93 -2.60 -18.52
C THR A 52 -14.34 -1.23 -18.84
N HIS A 53 -14.85 -0.17 -18.21
CA HIS A 53 -14.36 1.19 -18.40
C HIS A 53 -12.90 1.32 -17.93
N TYR A 54 -12.58 0.90 -16.70
CA TYR A 54 -11.21 0.96 -16.20
C TYR A 54 -10.27 0.02 -16.96
N GLY A 55 -10.76 -1.15 -17.36
CA GLY A 55 -10.01 -2.08 -18.21
C GLY A 55 -9.63 -1.44 -19.54
N GLU A 56 -10.55 -0.73 -20.18
CA GLU A 56 -10.27 -0.03 -21.45
C GLU A 56 -9.29 1.14 -21.25
N VAL A 57 -9.40 1.91 -20.16
CA VAL A 57 -8.41 2.95 -19.85
C VAL A 57 -7.01 2.33 -19.67
N ALA A 58 -6.92 1.19 -18.98
CA ALA A 58 -5.67 0.46 -18.82
C ALA A 58 -5.13 -0.11 -20.15
N ARG A 59 -6.02 -0.58 -21.02
CA ARG A 59 -5.68 -1.03 -22.37
C ARG A 59 -5.16 0.13 -23.23
N MET A 60 -5.79 1.30 -23.16
CA MET A 60 -5.35 2.53 -23.83
C MET A 60 -3.98 2.99 -23.34
N MET A 61 -3.67 2.86 -22.04
CA MET A 61 -2.31 3.13 -21.53
C MET A 61 -1.27 2.22 -22.20
N LEU A 62 -1.61 0.95 -22.41
CA LEU A 62 -0.73 0.01 -23.11
C LEU A 62 -0.60 0.36 -24.59
N GLN A 63 -1.71 0.69 -25.25
CA GLN A 63 -1.76 1.06 -26.67
C GLN A 63 -0.94 2.32 -26.97
N ASN A 64 -1.16 3.36 -26.17
CA ASN A 64 -0.53 4.67 -26.36
C ASN A 64 0.88 4.74 -25.79
N ASN A 65 1.29 3.75 -24.99
CA ASN A 65 2.49 3.79 -24.16
C ASN A 65 2.54 5.03 -23.25
N ASP A 66 1.37 5.51 -22.83
CA ASP A 66 1.21 6.66 -21.96
C ASP A 66 0.77 6.18 -20.57
N TRP A 67 1.68 6.30 -19.60
CA TRP A 67 1.47 5.83 -18.23
C TRP A 67 1.00 6.93 -17.28
N VAL A 68 0.74 8.13 -17.79
CA VAL A 68 0.35 9.31 -17.01
C VAL A 68 -1.03 9.79 -17.43
N HIS A 69 -1.23 10.02 -18.73
CA HIS A 69 -2.52 10.44 -19.25
C HIS A 69 -3.46 9.25 -19.38
N THR A 70 -4.44 9.22 -18.48
CA THR A 70 -5.55 8.27 -18.56
C THR A 70 -6.53 8.73 -19.64
N GLU A 71 -6.63 7.99 -20.74
CA GLU A 71 -7.53 8.29 -21.85
C GLU A 71 -8.77 7.39 -21.84
N TRP A 72 -9.92 7.99 -22.13
CA TRP A 72 -11.16 7.25 -22.45
C TRP A 72 -11.58 7.62 -23.88
N PRO A 73 -11.68 6.64 -24.81
CA PRO A 73 -11.81 6.91 -26.25
C PRO A 73 -13.01 7.77 -26.66
N GLN A 74 -14.12 7.73 -25.91
CA GLN A 74 -15.37 8.38 -26.31
C GLN A 74 -15.42 9.88 -25.99
N ASP A 75 -14.71 10.34 -24.97
CA ASP A 75 -14.93 11.69 -24.43
C ASP A 75 -13.87 12.71 -24.90
N GLY A 76 -12.73 12.27 -25.45
CA GLY A 76 -11.64 13.13 -25.93
C GLY A 76 -10.96 14.00 -24.86
N GLU A 77 -11.52 14.07 -23.65
CA GLU A 77 -11.03 14.90 -22.57
C GLU A 77 -10.11 14.15 -21.60
N GLY A 78 -10.09 12.81 -21.58
CA GLY A 78 -9.27 12.00 -20.68
C GLY A 78 -9.95 11.67 -19.33
N PHE A 79 -9.73 10.46 -18.82
CA PHE A 79 -10.39 9.89 -17.66
C PHE A 79 -9.70 10.25 -16.33
N ARG A 80 -10.08 11.38 -15.70
CA ARG A 80 -9.35 11.92 -14.52
C ARG A 80 -10.05 11.72 -13.17
N SER A 81 -11.04 10.84 -13.09
CA SER A 81 -11.84 10.68 -11.86
C SER A 81 -11.18 9.80 -10.79
N LYS A 82 -10.17 8.97 -11.16
CA LYS A 82 -9.54 7.97 -10.30
C LYS A 82 -8.01 8.02 -10.36
N PRO A 83 -7.31 7.62 -9.29
CA PRO A 83 -5.85 7.60 -9.27
C PRO A 83 -5.28 6.55 -10.22
N VAL A 84 -4.05 6.80 -10.70
CA VAL A 84 -3.42 6.03 -11.78
C VAL A 84 -3.11 4.56 -11.41
N LEU A 85 -2.89 4.28 -10.13
CA LEU A 85 -2.41 2.97 -9.65
C LEU A 85 -3.30 1.80 -10.10
N GLN A 86 -4.62 1.96 -10.11
CA GLN A 86 -5.51 0.88 -10.53
C GLN A 86 -5.30 0.49 -12.01
N PHE A 87 -5.04 1.47 -12.87
CA PHE A 87 -4.84 1.24 -14.30
C PHE A 87 -3.49 0.58 -14.53
N TRP A 88 -2.46 0.99 -13.78
CA TRP A 88 -1.17 0.29 -13.79
C TRP A 88 -1.29 -1.17 -13.34
N LEU A 89 -2.09 -1.45 -12.31
CA LEU A 89 -2.35 -2.83 -11.85
C LEU A 89 -3.02 -3.66 -12.95
N MET A 90 -4.08 -3.13 -13.58
CA MET A 90 -4.75 -3.81 -14.69
C MET A 90 -3.83 -4.01 -15.89
N ALA A 91 -3.11 -2.97 -16.32
CA ALA A 91 -2.17 -3.00 -17.44
C ALA A 91 -1.02 -4.00 -17.21
N ALA A 92 -0.49 -4.05 -15.99
CA ALA A 92 0.52 -5.04 -15.60
C ALA A 92 -0.06 -6.46 -15.65
N GLY A 93 -1.29 -6.64 -15.17
CA GLY A 93 -1.99 -7.92 -15.22
C GLY A 93 -2.28 -8.40 -16.64
N MET A 94 -2.74 -7.51 -17.52
CA MET A 94 -2.91 -7.75 -18.96
C MET A 94 -1.61 -8.20 -19.62
N ARG A 95 -0.50 -7.45 -19.40
CA ARG A 95 0.84 -7.84 -19.88
C ARG A 95 1.28 -9.19 -19.33
N ALA A 96 1.02 -9.47 -18.06
CA ALA A 96 1.44 -10.72 -17.41
C ALA A 96 0.73 -11.96 -17.97
N VAL A 97 -0.54 -11.83 -18.39
CA VAL A 97 -1.28 -12.93 -19.03
C VAL A 97 -1.18 -12.93 -20.56
N GLY A 98 -0.51 -11.93 -21.14
CA GLY A 98 -0.27 -11.82 -22.58
C GLY A 98 -1.49 -11.40 -23.40
N ILE A 99 -2.48 -10.71 -22.80
CA ILE A 99 -3.71 -10.28 -23.48
C ILE A 99 -3.78 -8.74 -23.48
N GLY A 100 -3.96 -8.12 -24.65
CA GLY A 100 -3.84 -6.66 -24.81
C GLY A 100 -2.51 -6.11 -24.31
N ALA A 101 -1.44 -6.91 -24.35
CA ALA A 101 -0.14 -6.58 -23.73
C ALA A 101 0.53 -5.32 -24.32
N ASP A 102 0.17 -4.96 -25.54
CA ASP A 102 0.58 -3.77 -26.29
C ASP A 102 -0.62 -2.85 -26.60
N GLY A 103 -1.74 -3.04 -25.90
CA GLY A 103 -3.02 -2.42 -26.18
C GLY A 103 -3.95 -3.31 -26.99
N GLY A 104 -3.46 -4.04 -28.00
CA GLY A 104 -4.29 -4.92 -28.84
C GLY A 104 -5.54 -4.27 -29.45
N TYR A 105 -6.40 -5.07 -30.08
CA TYR A 105 -7.76 -4.64 -30.45
C TYR A 105 -8.72 -4.86 -29.26
N SER A 106 -9.72 -3.99 -29.09
CA SER A 106 -10.63 -4.04 -27.93
C SER A 106 -11.37 -5.37 -27.76
N GLY A 107 -11.62 -6.11 -28.84
CA GLY A 107 -12.23 -7.44 -28.80
C GLY A 107 -11.42 -8.49 -28.03
N GLU A 108 -10.09 -8.33 -27.90
CA GLU A 108 -9.25 -9.24 -27.11
C GLU A 108 -9.65 -9.26 -25.63
N MET A 109 -10.25 -8.18 -25.13
CA MET A 109 -10.73 -8.08 -23.75
C MET A 109 -11.99 -8.92 -23.47
N ALA A 110 -12.56 -9.54 -24.51
CA ALA A 110 -13.69 -10.46 -24.39
C ALA A 110 -13.37 -11.89 -24.86
N ASP A 111 -12.18 -12.12 -25.42
CA ASP A 111 -11.85 -13.36 -26.12
C ASP A 111 -11.53 -14.53 -25.19
N SER A 112 -10.97 -14.26 -24.00
CA SER A 112 -10.47 -15.31 -23.11
C SER A 112 -10.83 -15.08 -21.64
N PRO A 113 -11.12 -16.15 -20.86
CA PRO A 113 -11.28 -16.07 -19.41
C PRO A 113 -10.03 -15.54 -18.68
N MET A 114 -8.86 -15.59 -19.32
CA MET A 114 -7.62 -15.04 -18.78
C MET A 114 -7.65 -13.52 -18.69
N VAL A 115 -8.51 -12.83 -19.44
CA VAL A 115 -8.73 -11.37 -19.27
C VAL A 115 -9.16 -11.08 -17.83
N MET A 116 -10.14 -11.84 -17.32
CA MET A 116 -10.64 -11.69 -15.96
C MET A 116 -9.54 -11.94 -14.92
N VAL A 117 -8.67 -12.93 -15.19
CA VAL A 117 -7.53 -13.21 -14.31
C VAL A 117 -6.54 -12.06 -14.33
N GLY A 118 -6.12 -11.60 -15.52
CA GLY A 118 -5.19 -10.49 -15.67
C GLY A 118 -5.71 -9.22 -15.00
N ILE A 119 -6.98 -8.88 -15.20
CA ILE A 119 -7.58 -7.67 -14.66
C ILE A 119 -7.82 -7.75 -13.15
N ARG A 120 -8.32 -8.87 -12.61
CA ARG A 120 -8.76 -8.98 -11.20
C ARG A 120 -7.68 -9.45 -10.24
N LEU A 121 -6.74 -10.30 -10.67
CA LEU A 121 -5.72 -10.88 -9.79
C LEU A 121 -4.89 -9.81 -9.05
N PRO A 122 -4.45 -8.70 -9.67
CA PRO A 122 -3.76 -7.63 -8.95
C PRO A 122 -4.54 -7.06 -7.76
N PHE A 123 -5.86 -6.92 -7.89
CA PHE A 123 -6.75 -6.39 -6.84
C PHE A 123 -6.93 -7.41 -5.70
N ILE A 124 -7.00 -8.70 -6.04
CA ILE A 124 -6.98 -9.79 -5.06
C ILE A 124 -5.67 -9.78 -4.28
N LEU A 125 -4.53 -9.56 -4.95
CA LEU A 125 -3.23 -9.45 -4.29
C LEU A 125 -3.16 -8.24 -3.35
N CYS A 126 -3.77 -7.10 -3.71
CA CYS A 126 -3.93 -5.97 -2.78
C CYS A 126 -4.74 -6.38 -1.55
N ALA A 127 -5.88 -7.06 -1.73
CA ALA A 127 -6.70 -7.55 -0.62
C ALA A 127 -5.91 -8.47 0.33
N ILE A 128 -5.15 -9.41 -0.23
CA ILE A 128 -4.30 -10.35 0.52
C ILE A 128 -3.21 -9.59 1.28
N ALA A 129 -2.56 -8.59 0.66
CA ALA A 129 -1.57 -7.77 1.33
C ALA A 129 -2.16 -7.02 2.54
N GLY A 130 -3.35 -6.42 2.38
CA GLY A 130 -4.09 -5.78 3.47
C GLY A 130 -4.41 -6.75 4.61
N LEU A 131 -5.01 -7.91 4.29
CA LEU A 131 -5.33 -8.95 5.29
C LEU A 131 -4.09 -9.47 6.01
N THR A 132 -2.97 -9.63 5.29
CA THR A 132 -1.71 -10.11 5.86
C THR A 132 -1.13 -9.10 6.84
N LEU A 133 -1.15 -7.81 6.51
CA LEU A 133 -0.69 -6.75 7.41
C LEU A 133 -1.58 -6.62 8.65
N MET A 134 -2.90 -6.70 8.49
CA MET A 134 -3.85 -6.71 9.61
C MET A 134 -3.60 -7.90 10.53
N TRP A 135 -3.49 -9.09 9.96
CA TRP A 135 -3.21 -10.31 10.72
C TRP A 135 -1.87 -10.19 11.44
N TRP A 136 -0.84 -9.66 10.78
CA TRP A 136 0.49 -9.48 11.36
C TRP A 136 0.47 -8.53 12.56
N MET A 137 -0.23 -7.38 12.43
CA MET A 137 -0.46 -6.45 13.53
C MET A 137 -1.17 -7.14 14.69
N LEU A 138 -2.32 -7.78 14.46
CA LEU A 138 -3.09 -8.44 15.53
C LEU A 138 -2.30 -9.56 16.21
N ALA A 139 -1.49 -10.31 15.46
CA ALA A 139 -0.66 -11.38 15.98
C ALA A 139 0.47 -10.86 16.88
N ARG A 140 0.94 -9.63 16.62
CA ARG A 140 2.02 -8.97 17.37
C ARG A 140 1.53 -8.20 18.59
N LEU A 141 0.39 -7.50 18.45
CA LEU A 141 -0.13 -6.60 19.48
C LEU A 141 -1.13 -7.27 20.43
N ILE A 142 -1.92 -8.24 19.93
CA ILE A 142 -3.02 -8.84 20.70
C ILE A 142 -2.76 -10.32 20.98
N SER A 143 -2.97 -11.19 19.99
CA SER A 143 -2.65 -12.62 20.07
C SER A 143 -2.82 -13.31 18.71
N ARG A 144 -2.18 -14.48 18.55
CA ARG A 144 -2.37 -15.34 17.37
C ARG A 144 -3.83 -15.73 17.14
N ARG A 145 -4.56 -16.02 18.21
CA ARG A 145 -5.98 -16.42 18.13
C ARG A 145 -6.84 -15.30 17.57
N MET A 146 -6.66 -14.08 18.09
CA MET A 146 -7.38 -12.90 17.61
C MET A 146 -7.02 -12.54 16.17
N ALA A 147 -5.75 -12.72 15.78
CA ALA A 147 -5.34 -12.53 14.38
C ALA A 147 -6.09 -13.46 13.43
N TRP A 148 -6.17 -14.76 13.74
CA TRP A 148 -6.91 -15.73 12.94
C TRP A 148 -8.43 -15.46 12.91
N LEU A 149 -9.02 -15.06 14.04
CA LEU A 149 -10.43 -14.65 14.08
C LEU A 149 -10.67 -13.39 13.25
N GLY A 150 -9.78 -12.39 13.33
CA GLY A 150 -9.87 -11.17 12.53
C GLY A 150 -9.77 -11.46 11.03
N LEU A 151 -8.83 -12.31 10.62
CA LEU A 151 -8.73 -12.78 9.23
C LEU A 151 -10.00 -13.49 8.78
N LEU A 152 -10.54 -14.40 9.60
CA LEU A 152 -11.74 -15.15 9.26
C LEU A 152 -12.93 -14.20 9.12
N VAL A 153 -13.15 -13.30 10.06
CA VAL A 153 -14.30 -12.38 10.04
C VAL A 153 -14.19 -11.43 8.85
N VAL A 154 -13.09 -10.69 8.72
CA VAL A 154 -12.94 -9.69 7.66
C VAL A 154 -12.83 -10.35 6.30
N GLY A 155 -11.97 -11.36 6.18
CA GLY A 155 -11.69 -12.06 4.91
C GLY A 155 -12.82 -12.95 4.40
N SER A 156 -13.82 -13.29 5.22
CA SER A 156 -15.04 -13.98 4.78
C SER A 156 -16.27 -13.07 4.66
N THR A 157 -16.15 -11.78 5.02
CA THR A 157 -17.28 -10.85 4.92
C THR A 157 -17.69 -10.73 3.45
N PRO A 158 -18.99 -10.92 3.08
CA PRO A 158 -19.43 -10.93 1.69
C PRO A 158 -19.02 -9.70 0.88
N ILE A 159 -19.11 -8.50 1.46
CA ILE A 159 -18.72 -7.26 0.77
C ILE A 159 -17.22 -7.20 0.50
N PHE A 160 -16.38 -7.69 1.42
CA PHE A 160 -14.94 -7.74 1.23
C PHE A 160 -14.58 -8.70 0.10
N CYS A 161 -15.16 -9.91 0.12
CA CYS A 161 -14.95 -10.91 -0.93
C CYS A 161 -15.42 -10.42 -2.31
N MET A 162 -16.56 -9.72 -2.37
CA MET A 162 -17.08 -9.17 -3.61
C MET A 162 -16.16 -8.08 -4.16
N ILE A 163 -15.82 -7.07 -3.36
CA ILE A 163 -14.98 -5.95 -3.80
C ILE A 163 -13.55 -6.42 -4.12
N ALA A 164 -13.01 -7.41 -3.40
CA ALA A 164 -11.66 -7.94 -3.67
C ALA A 164 -11.56 -8.62 -5.05
N ARG A 165 -12.70 -9.12 -5.55
CA ARG A 165 -12.80 -9.86 -6.81
C ARG A 165 -13.31 -8.99 -7.95
N ASN A 166 -13.52 -7.69 -7.71
CA ASN A 166 -13.82 -6.70 -8.73
C ASN A 166 -12.59 -5.81 -8.93
N ALA A 167 -12.28 -5.52 -10.18
CA ALA A 167 -11.15 -4.66 -10.52
C ALA A 167 -11.53 -3.18 -10.35
N MET A 168 -11.58 -2.74 -9.09
CA MET A 168 -12.09 -1.43 -8.66
C MET A 168 -11.07 -0.70 -7.77
N PRO A 169 -11.08 0.65 -7.74
CA PRO A 169 -10.11 1.44 -6.97
C PRO A 169 -10.25 1.23 -5.45
N ASP A 170 -11.41 0.74 -5.03
CA ASP A 170 -11.79 0.46 -3.66
C ASP A 170 -10.80 -0.50 -2.98
N MET A 171 -10.42 -1.60 -3.62
CA MET A 171 -9.60 -2.61 -2.96
C MET A 171 -8.15 -2.15 -2.73
N PRO A 172 -7.45 -1.51 -3.68
CA PRO A 172 -6.17 -0.86 -3.40
C PRO A 172 -6.27 0.17 -2.27
N MET A 173 -7.30 1.01 -2.25
CA MET A 173 -7.51 1.99 -1.18
C MET A 173 -7.70 1.32 0.19
N VAL A 174 -8.56 0.30 0.27
CA VAL A 174 -8.82 -0.46 1.51
C VAL A 174 -7.55 -1.15 1.98
N ALA A 175 -6.81 -1.82 1.08
CA ALA A 175 -5.56 -2.48 1.41
C ALA A 175 -4.49 -1.50 1.93
N CYS A 176 -4.32 -0.35 1.28
CA CYS A 176 -3.41 0.70 1.72
C CYS A 176 -3.84 1.28 3.08
N THR A 177 -5.14 1.47 3.30
CA THR A 177 -5.67 1.99 4.58
C THR A 177 -5.44 0.99 5.71
N ILE A 178 -5.77 -0.28 5.50
CA ILE A 178 -5.51 -1.37 6.47
C ILE A 178 -4.02 -1.46 6.75
N GLY A 179 -3.17 -1.43 5.72
CA GLY A 179 -1.72 -1.48 5.86
C GLY A 179 -1.17 -0.29 6.64
N ALA A 180 -1.61 0.92 6.32
CA ALA A 180 -1.20 2.15 7.01
C ALA A 180 -1.59 2.10 8.49
N LEU A 181 -2.83 1.77 8.82
CA LEU A 181 -3.29 1.64 10.21
C LEU A 181 -2.54 0.53 10.95
N SER A 182 -2.28 -0.60 10.28
CA SER A 182 -1.56 -1.73 10.87
C SER A 182 -0.12 -1.37 11.23
N LEU A 183 0.60 -0.76 10.28
CA LEU A 183 1.97 -0.31 10.48
C LEU A 183 2.04 0.83 11.51
N PHE A 184 1.10 1.77 11.46
CA PHE A 184 1.01 2.87 12.42
C PHE A 184 0.79 2.37 13.85
N MET A 185 -0.19 1.48 14.05
CA MET A 185 -0.47 0.93 15.38
C MET A 185 0.74 0.16 15.93
N MET A 186 1.39 -0.65 15.10
CA MET A 186 2.62 -1.33 15.52
C MET A 186 3.74 -0.35 15.88
N ALA A 187 3.88 0.75 15.16
CA ALA A 187 4.89 1.77 15.44
C ALA A 187 4.60 2.52 16.75
N VAL A 188 3.35 2.86 17.03
CA VAL A 188 2.93 3.53 18.27
C VAL A 188 3.17 2.63 19.48
N GLU A 189 2.83 1.34 19.37
CA GLU A 189 2.98 0.37 20.46
C GLU A 189 4.43 -0.08 20.70
N ASP A 190 5.31 -0.04 19.69
CA ASP A 190 6.75 -0.35 19.87
C ASP A 190 7.50 0.79 20.61
N GLY A 191 6.94 1.99 20.65
CA GLY A 191 7.45 3.14 21.40
C GLY A 191 8.78 3.69 20.87
N GLU A 192 9.60 4.29 21.76
CA GLU A 192 10.90 4.89 21.43
C GLU A 192 12.05 3.87 21.31
N ARG A 193 11.72 2.63 20.95
CA ARG A 193 12.71 1.56 20.85
C ARG A 193 13.68 1.87 19.71
N SER A 194 14.98 1.84 20.00
CA SER A 194 16.00 2.04 18.97
C SER A 194 15.92 0.93 17.92
N ILE A 195 15.89 1.31 16.64
CA ILE A 195 15.95 0.36 15.53
C ILE A 195 17.31 -0.35 15.55
N ALA A 196 17.29 -1.68 15.59
CA ALA A 196 18.50 -2.49 15.63
C ALA A 196 19.29 -2.35 14.31
N PRO A 197 20.62 -2.16 14.38
CA PRO A 197 21.45 -2.11 13.17
C PRO A 197 21.46 -3.48 12.48
N LEU A 198 21.28 -3.46 11.15
CA LEU A 198 21.48 -4.62 10.28
C LEU A 198 22.98 -4.89 10.09
N TRP A 199 23.76 -3.83 9.88
CA TRP A 199 25.22 -3.88 9.75
C TRP A 199 25.85 -2.52 10.06
N HIS A 200 27.16 -2.47 10.27
CA HIS A 200 27.90 -1.23 10.49
C HIS A 200 28.76 -0.92 9.27
N MET A 201 28.55 0.25 8.65
CA MET A 201 29.35 0.65 7.48
C MET A 201 30.80 0.88 7.90
N THR A 202 31.72 0.23 7.19
CA THR A 202 33.13 0.16 7.57
C THR A 202 33.79 1.55 7.53
N LYS A 203 34.63 1.82 8.53
CA LYS A 203 35.36 3.08 8.85
C LYS A 203 34.62 4.18 9.64
N ARG A 204 33.29 4.32 9.59
CA ARG A 204 32.61 5.44 10.31
C ARG A 204 31.59 5.04 11.39
N ARG A 205 31.42 3.74 11.70
CA ARG A 205 30.44 3.24 12.71
C ARG A 205 29.03 3.81 12.51
N ILE A 206 28.63 4.17 11.29
CA ILE A 206 27.25 4.57 11.01
C ILE A 206 26.41 3.27 10.96
N PRO A 207 25.43 3.10 11.85
CA PRO A 207 24.58 1.92 11.83
C PRO A 207 23.68 1.96 10.59
N PHE A 208 23.84 0.97 9.71
CA PHE A 208 22.91 0.71 8.62
C PHE A 208 21.80 -0.20 9.16
N ASP A 209 20.55 0.20 8.99
CA ASP A 209 19.36 -0.43 9.57
C ASP A 209 18.16 -0.31 8.62
N ALA A 210 17.00 -0.79 9.07
CA ALA A 210 15.79 -0.88 8.24
C ALA A 210 15.33 0.49 7.69
N ARG A 211 15.59 1.61 8.38
CA ARG A 211 15.22 2.95 7.88
C ARG A 211 15.95 3.27 6.58
N HIS A 212 17.24 2.94 6.48
CA HIS A 212 18.03 3.23 5.28
C HIS A 212 17.54 2.41 4.08
N VAL A 213 17.15 1.15 4.32
CA VAL A 213 16.54 0.31 3.28
C VAL A 213 15.23 0.91 2.81
N MET A 214 14.36 1.33 3.73
CA MET A 214 13.08 1.98 3.41
C MET A 214 13.29 3.28 2.62
N PHE A 215 14.20 4.17 3.07
CA PHE A 215 14.52 5.40 2.36
C PHE A 215 15.15 5.14 0.99
N ALA A 216 15.98 4.11 0.84
CA ALA A 216 16.56 3.75 -0.45
C ALA A 216 15.49 3.26 -1.45
N ILE A 217 14.57 2.40 -1.00
CA ILE A 217 13.48 1.89 -1.85
C ILE A 217 12.52 3.02 -2.22
N ALA A 218 12.01 3.76 -1.23
CA ALA A 218 11.09 4.85 -1.45
C ALA A 218 11.74 5.98 -2.27
N GLY A 219 12.98 6.33 -1.96
CA GLY A 219 13.74 7.37 -2.66
C GLY A 219 14.08 6.99 -4.10
N GLY A 220 14.44 5.73 -4.35
CA GLY A 220 14.63 5.21 -5.70
C GLY A 220 13.35 5.28 -6.52
N PHE A 221 12.23 4.83 -5.97
CA PHE A 221 10.92 4.90 -6.62
C PHE A 221 10.50 6.35 -6.92
N VAL A 222 10.58 7.23 -5.91
CA VAL A 222 10.25 8.65 -6.05
C VAL A 222 11.18 9.34 -7.05
N GLY A 223 12.49 9.06 -7.00
CA GLY A 223 13.47 9.64 -7.91
C GLY A 223 13.25 9.27 -9.37
N ILE A 224 13.01 7.98 -9.64
CA ILE A 224 12.68 7.50 -11.00
C ILE A 224 11.41 8.18 -11.51
N GLN A 225 10.36 8.23 -10.69
CA GLN A 225 9.10 8.88 -11.06
C GLN A 225 9.26 10.39 -11.27
N ALA A 226 10.02 11.08 -10.41
CA ALA A 226 10.29 12.51 -10.54
C ALA A 226 11.01 12.85 -11.85
N ILE A 227 12.02 12.04 -12.22
CA ILE A 227 12.72 12.18 -13.51
C ILE A 227 11.74 11.91 -14.66
N TYR A 228 10.97 10.83 -14.59
CA TYR A 228 10.00 10.48 -15.62
C TYR A 228 8.96 11.59 -15.85
N TYR A 229 8.34 12.11 -14.79
CA TYR A 229 7.39 13.22 -14.89
C TYR A 229 8.03 14.51 -15.42
N ALA A 230 9.29 14.79 -15.06
CA ALA A 230 10.00 15.95 -15.59
C ALA A 230 10.06 15.90 -17.13
N PHE A 231 10.52 14.79 -17.70
CA PHE A 231 10.57 14.60 -19.15
C PHE A 231 9.18 14.55 -19.79
N TYR A 232 8.26 13.81 -19.18
CA TYR A 232 6.90 13.66 -19.67
C TYR A 232 6.20 15.02 -19.89
N PHE A 233 6.28 15.93 -18.92
CA PHE A 233 5.63 17.24 -19.03
C PHE A 233 6.43 18.26 -19.88
N ILE A 234 7.69 17.98 -20.22
CA ILE A 234 8.43 18.71 -21.25
C ILE A 234 7.92 18.30 -22.64
N GLU A 235 7.67 17.01 -22.84
CA GLU A 235 7.21 16.45 -24.13
C GLU A 235 5.72 16.67 -24.38
N ALA A 236 4.90 16.69 -23.31
CA ALA A 236 3.46 16.88 -23.38
C ALA A 236 2.98 18.18 -22.68
N PRO A 237 3.46 19.37 -23.11
CA PRO A 237 3.10 20.64 -22.47
C PRO A 237 1.58 20.94 -22.55
N GLN A 238 0.87 20.35 -23.50
CA GLN A 238 -0.59 20.47 -23.64
C GLN A 238 -1.36 19.88 -22.45
N LEU A 239 -0.77 18.93 -21.71
CA LEU A 239 -1.36 18.31 -20.53
C LEU A 239 -1.06 19.09 -19.24
N ALA A 240 -0.19 20.09 -19.30
CA ALA A 240 0.07 20.97 -18.17
C ALA A 240 -1.16 21.82 -17.86
N VAL A 241 -1.47 21.99 -16.57
CA VAL A 241 -2.57 22.84 -16.12
C VAL A 241 -2.34 24.27 -16.63
N ARG A 242 -3.25 24.76 -17.47
CA ARG A 242 -3.22 26.13 -17.99
C ARG A 242 -3.60 27.11 -16.87
N GLY A 243 -2.75 28.11 -16.60
CA GLY A 243 -3.00 29.11 -15.56
C GLY A 243 -1.71 29.71 -14.99
N MET A 244 -1.78 30.28 -13.78
CA MET A 244 -0.62 30.84 -13.06
C MET A 244 0.27 29.79 -12.38
N ILE A 245 0.00 28.50 -12.61
CA ILE A 245 0.79 27.42 -12.01
C ILE A 245 2.04 27.21 -12.88
N PRO A 246 3.25 27.12 -12.28
CA PRO A 246 4.46 26.79 -13.03
C PRO A 246 4.31 25.49 -13.82
N ASN A 247 5.20 25.25 -14.78
CA ASN A 247 5.18 23.99 -15.56
C ASN A 247 5.33 22.77 -14.61
N PRO A 248 4.44 21.75 -14.68
CA PRO A 248 4.55 20.50 -13.92
C PRO A 248 5.89 19.79 -14.06
N ALA A 249 6.59 19.96 -15.17
CA ALA A 249 7.94 19.43 -15.36
C ALA A 249 8.94 19.89 -14.27
N ILE A 250 8.66 21.01 -13.58
CA ILE A 250 9.51 21.56 -12.52
C ILE A 250 8.87 21.36 -11.14
N TRP A 251 7.63 21.83 -10.96
CA TRP A 251 7.05 21.85 -9.61
C TRP A 251 6.68 20.46 -9.10
N LEU A 252 6.29 19.53 -9.97
CA LEU A 252 5.88 18.19 -9.54
C LEU A 252 7.10 17.37 -9.06
N PRO A 253 8.21 17.27 -9.80
CA PRO A 253 9.45 16.66 -9.29
C PRO A 253 9.95 17.31 -8.00
N LEU A 254 9.87 18.64 -7.90
CA LEU A 254 10.25 19.36 -6.69
C LEU A 254 9.34 18.97 -5.51
N LEU A 255 8.02 18.94 -5.71
CA LEU A 255 7.06 18.51 -4.70
C LEU A 255 7.35 17.07 -4.25
N MET A 256 7.64 16.17 -5.18
CA MET A 256 8.01 14.78 -4.88
C MET A 256 9.28 14.70 -4.03
N ALA A 257 10.32 15.46 -4.38
CA ALA A 257 11.55 15.54 -3.61
C ALA A 257 11.34 16.13 -2.20
N LEU A 258 10.51 17.18 -2.09
CA LEU A 258 10.12 17.78 -0.83
C LEU A 258 9.38 16.77 0.05
N LEU A 259 8.32 16.14 -0.46
CA LEU A 259 7.53 15.15 0.29
C LEU A 259 8.38 13.94 0.71
N PHE A 260 9.29 13.47 -0.13
CA PHE A 260 10.23 12.41 0.24
C PHE A 260 11.19 12.86 1.35
N GLY A 261 11.74 14.07 1.26
CA GLY A 261 12.52 14.67 2.35
C GLY A 261 11.71 14.77 3.65
N GLY A 262 10.40 14.98 3.54
CA GLY A 262 9.42 14.99 4.62
C GLY A 262 9.24 13.67 5.35
N LEU A 263 9.66 12.54 4.77
CA LEU A 263 9.65 11.26 5.47
C LEU A 263 10.74 11.19 6.56
N HIS A 264 11.79 12.00 6.45
CA HIS A 264 12.81 12.14 7.49
C HIS A 264 12.31 13.05 8.61
N ARG A 265 12.60 12.73 9.88
CA ARG A 265 12.19 13.53 11.04
C ARG A 265 12.48 15.02 10.87
N ASP A 266 13.73 15.36 10.55
CA ASP A 266 14.14 16.76 10.41
C ASP A 266 13.51 17.43 9.18
N GLY A 267 13.29 16.66 8.11
CA GLY A 267 12.58 17.16 6.92
C GLY A 267 11.11 17.44 7.22
N TRP A 268 10.44 16.57 7.97
CA TRP A 268 9.08 16.79 8.46
C TRP A 268 8.97 18.06 9.31
N LEU A 269 9.94 18.30 10.21
CA LEU A 269 9.96 19.51 11.03
C LEU A 269 10.01 20.79 10.20
N ILE A 270 10.68 20.75 9.04
CA ILE A 270 10.76 21.89 8.11
C ILE A 270 9.45 22.01 7.32
N LEU A 271 8.99 20.92 6.70
CA LEU A 271 7.81 20.96 5.82
C LEU A 271 6.53 21.34 6.56
N ARG A 272 6.38 20.88 7.81
CA ARG A 272 5.18 21.18 8.61
C ARG A 272 5.08 22.65 9.03
N ILE A 273 6.14 23.45 8.89
CA ILE A 273 6.08 24.89 9.19
C ILE A 273 4.98 25.56 8.37
N VAL A 274 4.82 25.18 7.11
CA VAL A 274 3.79 25.76 6.22
C VAL A 274 2.37 25.54 6.78
N PRO A 275 1.90 24.30 7.04
CA PRO A 275 0.58 24.09 7.62
C PRO A 275 0.46 24.64 9.05
N VAL A 276 1.53 24.66 9.84
CA VAL A 276 1.51 25.28 11.19
C VAL A 276 1.28 26.79 11.10
N LEU A 277 1.95 27.49 10.17
CA LEU A 277 1.74 28.92 9.94
C LEU A 277 0.32 29.21 9.43
N ILE A 278 -0.18 28.42 8.48
CA ILE A 278 -1.55 28.55 7.97
C ILE A 278 -2.55 28.33 9.11
N GLY A 279 -2.38 27.27 9.90
CA GLY A 279 -3.21 27.00 11.07
C GLY A 279 -3.15 28.13 12.10
N GLY A 280 -1.98 28.71 12.33
CA GLY A 280 -1.81 29.87 13.22
C GLY A 280 -2.53 31.12 12.71
N VAL A 281 -2.49 31.39 11.39
CA VAL A 281 -3.24 32.49 10.77
C VAL A 281 -4.75 32.25 10.89
N ILE A 282 -5.23 31.04 10.61
CA ILE A 282 -6.64 30.69 10.78
C ILE A 282 -7.07 30.87 12.23
N ALA A 283 -6.31 30.34 13.19
CA ALA A 283 -6.58 30.49 14.62
C ALA A 283 -6.64 31.98 15.04
N ALA A 284 -5.76 32.82 14.50
CA ALA A 284 -5.79 34.26 14.72
C ALA A 284 -7.06 34.92 14.13
N ILE A 285 -7.51 34.48 12.95
CA ILE A 285 -8.74 34.97 12.30
C ILE A 285 -9.99 34.56 13.10
N VAL A 286 -10.05 33.32 13.57
CA VAL A 286 -11.20 32.80 14.34
C VAL A 286 -11.12 33.12 15.84
N ASN A 287 -10.07 33.85 16.27
CA ASN A 287 -9.79 34.22 17.64
C ASN A 287 -9.77 33.01 18.61
N GLU A 288 -9.23 31.88 18.13
CA GLU A 288 -9.10 30.67 18.92
C GLU A 288 -7.83 30.78 19.81
N PRO A 289 -7.97 30.72 21.14
CA PRO A 289 -6.84 30.91 22.04
C PRO A 289 -5.84 29.75 21.93
N LEU A 290 -4.62 30.04 21.47
CA LEU A 290 -3.51 29.08 21.50
C LEU A 290 -3.14 28.80 22.97
N GLY A 291 -3.33 27.55 23.42
CA GLY A 291 -2.98 27.14 24.77
C GLY A 291 -1.50 27.40 25.08
N SER A 292 -1.17 27.77 26.32
CA SER A 292 0.22 28.05 26.73
C SER A 292 1.13 26.82 26.55
N ARG A 293 2.43 27.06 26.33
CA ARG A 293 3.45 26.00 26.19
C ARG A 293 3.59 25.25 27.52
N GLN A 294 3.51 23.92 27.49
CA GLN A 294 3.75 23.11 28.67
C GLN A 294 5.25 22.93 28.93
N PRO A 295 5.68 22.75 30.19
CA PRO A 295 7.07 22.48 30.52
C PRO A 295 7.60 21.27 29.75
N GLY A 296 8.78 21.41 29.11
CA GLY A 296 9.43 20.34 28.35
C GLY A 296 9.02 20.20 26.89
N GLN A 297 8.00 20.93 26.41
CA GLN A 297 7.67 20.93 24.97
C GLN A 297 8.74 21.66 24.15
N SER A 298 9.07 21.18 22.95
CA SER A 298 10.03 21.85 22.06
C SER A 298 9.49 23.19 21.52
N MET A 299 10.37 24.05 20.98
CA MET A 299 9.96 25.31 20.31
C MET A 299 9.04 25.07 19.11
N TRP A 300 9.13 23.88 18.51
CA TRP A 300 8.40 23.50 17.31
C TRP A 300 7.11 22.76 17.71
N ARG A 301 6.15 23.48 18.30
CA ARG A 301 4.77 22.98 18.35
C ARG A 301 4.25 22.79 16.92
#